data_AF-A0A378Y1W1-F1
#
_entry.id   AF-A0A378Y1W1-F1
#
_cell.length_a   1.000
_cell.length_b   1.000
_cell.length_c   1.000
_cell.angle_alpha   90.00
_cell.angle_beta   90.00
_cell.angle_gamma   90.00
#
_symmetry.space_group_name_H-M   'P 1'
#
loop_
_entity.id
_entity.type
_entity.pdbx_description
1 polymer ?
#
loop_
_entity_poly.entity_id
_entity_poly.type
_entity_poly.pdbx_seq_one_letter_code
_entity_poly.pdbx_strand_id
1 'polypeptide(L)'
;MDQIKYPIGQFQPINNLSNDEIINLIKQIPELIKRLNTLLIGLEQYQLETPYRPNGWTVRQVIHHLADNDMNAYLRFKRGLTENNPLANTYREDLWEN
;
A
#
# COMPACT_ATOMS: atom_id res chain seq x y z
N MET A 1 -18.74 7.21 7.99
CA MET A 1 -17.34 6.92 8.38
C MET A 1 -16.62 6.09 7.33
N ASP A 2 -17.28 5.10 6.70
CA ASP A 2 -16.65 4.25 5.68
C ASP A 2 -16.16 5.01 4.44
N GLN A 3 -16.85 6.09 4.06
CA GLN A 3 -16.46 6.90 2.91
C GLN A 3 -15.08 7.58 3.06
N ILE A 4 -14.64 7.87 4.29
CA ILE A 4 -13.31 8.46 4.54
C ILE A 4 -12.25 7.35 4.72
N LYS A 5 -12.67 6.14 5.14
CA LYS A 5 -11.79 4.96 5.23
C LYS A 5 -11.47 4.37 3.85
N TYR A 6 -12.44 4.41 2.93
CA TYR A 6 -12.32 3.95 1.54
C TYR A 6 -12.69 5.07 0.56
N PRO A 7 -11.87 6.14 0.48
CA PRO A 7 -12.20 7.34 -0.28
C PRO A 7 -12.33 7.11 -1.80
N ILE A 8 -11.77 6.01 -2.31
CA ILE A 8 -11.86 5.58 -3.72
C ILE A 8 -12.57 4.23 -3.87
N GLY A 9 -13.30 3.78 -2.85
CA GLY A 9 -13.93 2.46 -2.80
C GLY A 9 -12.98 1.34 -2.39
N GLN A 10 -13.48 0.10 -2.46
CA GLN A 10 -12.72 -1.11 -2.15
C GLN A 10 -12.17 -1.76 -3.42
N PHE A 11 -11.04 -2.43 -3.30
CA PHE A 11 -10.45 -3.21 -4.39
C PHE A 11 -11.45 -4.21 -4.96
N GLN A 12 -11.60 -4.21 -6.28
CA GLN A 12 -12.39 -5.19 -7.01
C GLN A 12 -11.42 -6.08 -7.81
N PRO A 13 -11.43 -7.41 -7.61
CA PRO A 13 -10.54 -8.31 -8.34
C PRO A 13 -10.88 -8.28 -9.83
N ILE A 14 -9.86 -8.05 -10.65
CA ILE A 14 -9.97 -8.11 -12.11
C ILE A 14 -9.55 -9.51 -12.56
N ASN A 15 -10.50 -10.23 -13.17
CA ASN A 15 -10.24 -11.55 -13.75
C ASN A 15 -9.78 -11.39 -15.20
N ASN A 16 -8.91 -12.29 -15.67
CA ASN A 16 -8.49 -12.38 -17.07
C ASN A 16 -7.81 -11.12 -17.63
N LEU A 17 -6.86 -10.54 -16.89
CA LEU A 17 -6.01 -9.46 -17.39
C LEU A 17 -5.20 -9.89 -18.62
N SER A 18 -5.21 -9.07 -19.66
CA SER A 18 -4.32 -9.18 -20.82
C SER A 18 -2.87 -8.82 -20.45
N ASN A 19 -1.91 -9.24 -21.28
CA ASN A 19 -0.50 -8.90 -21.08
C ASN A 19 -0.27 -7.38 -21.06
N ASP A 20 -0.97 -6.62 -21.91
CA ASP A 20 -0.85 -5.17 -21.94
C ASP A 20 -1.39 -4.52 -20.65
N GLU A 21 -2.50 -5.01 -20.11
CA GLU A 21 -3.04 -4.55 -18.83
C GLU A 21 -2.09 -4.89 -17.68
N ILE A 22 -1.49 -6.09 -17.67
CA ILE A 22 -0.47 -6.47 -16.68
C ILE A 22 0.74 -5.53 -16.77
N ILE A 23 1.26 -5.27 -17.96
CA ILE A 23 2.40 -4.35 -18.16
C ILE A 23 2.04 -2.94 -17.68
N ASN A 24 0.81 -2.48 -17.94
CA ASN A 24 0.34 -1.17 -17.49
C ASN A 24 0.21 -1.10 -15.96
N LEU A 25 -0.26 -2.16 -15.30
CA LEU A 25 -0.31 -2.25 -13.84
C LEU A 25 1.10 -2.23 -13.23
N ILE A 26 2.05 -2.98 -13.79
CA ILE A 26 3.45 -2.99 -13.34
C ILE A 26 4.06 -1.58 -13.44
N LYS A 27 3.77 -0.83 -14.51
CA LYS A 27 4.26 0.55 -14.69
C LYS A 27 3.70 1.54 -13.67
N GLN A 28 2.54 1.27 -13.07
CA GLN A 28 1.94 2.15 -12.06
C GLN A 28 2.69 2.12 -10.72
N ILE A 29 3.35 1.01 -10.38
CA ILE A 29 4.10 0.86 -9.12
C ILE A 29 5.20 1.92 -8.98
N PRO A 30 6.15 2.09 -9.93
CA PRO A 30 7.18 3.12 -9.81
C PRO A 30 6.62 4.55 -9.92
N GLU A 31 5.51 4.74 -10.63
CA GLU A 31 4.85 6.04 -10.74
C GLU A 31 4.20 6.47 -9.41
N LEU A 32 3.63 5.52 -8.65
CA LEU A 32 3.11 5.77 -7.32
C LEU A 32 4.18 6.31 -6.38
N ILE A 33 5.37 5.70 -6.37
CA ILE A 33 6.49 6.13 -5.51
C ILE A 33 6.94 7.55 -5.88
N LYS A 34 7.02 7.88 -7.17
CA LYS A 34 7.34 9.25 -7.62
C LYS A 34 6.31 10.25 -7.12
N ARG A 35 5.03 9.95 -7.27
CA ARG A 35 3.95 10.82 -6.80
C ARG A 35 3.96 10.99 -5.29
N LEU A 36 4.15 9.90 -4.55
CA LEU A 36 4.27 9.94 -3.10
C LEU A 36 5.40 10.87 -2.69
N ASN A 37 6.61 10.69 -3.23
CA ASN A 37 7.75 11.56 -2.93
C ASN A 37 7.44 13.04 -3.20
N THR A 38 6.81 13.36 -4.33
CA THR A 38 6.41 14.73 -4.65
C THR A 38 5.41 15.30 -3.65
N LEU A 39 4.44 14.51 -3.19
CA LEU A 39 3.45 14.94 -2.19
C LEU A 39 4.06 15.17 -0.80
N LEU A 40 5.17 14.49 -0.48
CA LEU A 40 5.87 14.65 0.79
C LEU A 40 6.80 15.86 0.81
N ILE A 41 7.18 16.39 -0.35
CA ILE A 41 8.02 17.60 -0.44
C ILE A 41 7.26 18.77 0.17
N GLY A 42 7.87 19.41 1.16
CA GLY A 42 7.32 20.61 1.80
C GLY A 42 6.31 20.33 2.91
N LEU A 43 6.08 19.07 3.28
CA LEU A 43 5.31 18.78 4.49
C LEU A 43 6.12 19.12 5.74
N GLU A 44 5.48 19.86 6.64
CA GLU A 44 6.01 20.14 7.97
C GLU A 44 5.74 18.98 8.92
N GLN A 45 6.50 18.92 10.02
CA GLN A 45 6.41 17.84 11.00
C GLN A 45 4.98 17.66 11.53
N TYR A 46 4.26 18.74 11.83
CA TYR A 46 2.88 18.64 12.36
C TYR A 46 1.89 18.04 11.34
N GLN A 47 2.14 18.23 10.04
CA GLN A 47 1.31 17.65 8.97
C GLN A 47 1.54 16.15 8.85
N LEU A 48 2.79 15.70 9.05
CA LEU A 48 3.12 14.28 9.13
C LEU A 48 2.45 13.59 10.34
N GLU A 49 2.28 14.30 11.44
CA GLU A 49 1.58 13.82 12.65
C GLU A 49 0.06 13.99 12.59
N THR A 50 -0.50 14.50 11.49
CA THR A 50 -1.95 14.71 11.37
C THR A 50 -2.65 13.40 10.98
N PRO A 51 -3.66 12.94 11.75
CA PRO A 51 -4.47 11.78 11.38
C PRO A 51 -5.25 12.02 10.09
N TYR A 52 -5.23 11.08 9.14
CA TYR A 52 -5.98 11.23 7.88
C TYR A 52 -7.51 11.16 8.10
N ARG A 53 -7.96 10.59 9.21
CA ARG A 53 -9.35 10.54 9.67
C ARG A 53 -9.42 10.47 11.20
N PRO A 54 -10.58 10.76 11.82
CA PRO A 54 -10.75 10.60 13.27
C PRO A 54 -10.38 9.18 13.73
N ASN A 55 -9.53 9.10 14.76
CA ASN A 55 -8.98 7.85 15.31
C ASN A 55 -8.26 6.97 14.27
N GLY A 56 -7.77 7.56 13.18
CA GLY A 56 -6.97 6.88 12.15
C GLY A 56 -5.48 7.13 12.32
N TRP A 57 -4.69 6.51 11.45
CA TRP A 57 -3.25 6.71 11.38
C TRP A 57 -2.88 8.12 10.95
N THR A 58 -1.71 8.57 11.41
CA THR A 58 -1.08 9.79 10.92
C THR A 58 -0.59 9.59 9.48
N VAL A 59 -0.30 10.70 8.78
CA VAL A 59 0.32 10.64 7.46
C VAL A 59 1.63 9.83 7.50
N ARG A 60 2.46 10.03 8.54
CA ARG A 60 3.70 9.28 8.75
C ARG A 60 3.46 7.76 8.81
N GLN A 61 2.52 7.34 9.65
CA GLN A 61 2.18 5.93 9.83
C GLN A 61 1.71 5.29 8.52
N VAL A 62 0.82 5.96 7.77
CA VAL A 62 0.37 5.47 6.46
C VAL A 62 1.54 5.28 5.49
N ILE A 63 2.53 6.18 5.48
CA ILE A 63 3.72 6.05 4.61
C ILE A 63 4.56 4.84 4.99
N HIS A 64 4.78 4.62 6.29
CA HIS A 64 5.54 3.46 6.77
C HIS A 64 4.79 2.15 6.50
N HIS A 65 3.47 2.12 6.70
CA HIS A 65 2.63 0.98 6.32
C HIS A 65 2.76 0.60 4.85
N LEU A 66 2.77 1.57 3.94
CA LEU A 66 2.92 1.29 2.51
C LEU A 66 4.22 0.53 2.23
N ALA A 67 5.33 0.94 2.86
CA ALA A 67 6.61 0.25 2.72
C ALA A 67 6.57 -1.18 3.29
N ASP A 68 6.00 -1.35 4.49
CA ASP A 68 5.88 -2.66 5.14
C ASP A 68 4.98 -3.63 4.38
N ASN A 69 3.84 -3.13 3.89
CA ASN A 69 2.89 -3.90 3.09
C ASN A 69 3.53 -4.33 1.75
N ASP A 70 4.24 -3.43 1.06
CA ASP A 70 4.91 -3.74 -0.21
C ASP A 70 6.03 -4.77 -0.02
N MET A 71 6.79 -4.69 1.07
CA MET A 71 7.81 -5.68 1.42
C MET A 71 7.19 -7.06 1.67
N ASN A 72 6.08 -7.12 2.43
CA ASN A 72 5.34 -8.37 2.65
C ASN A 72 4.77 -8.94 1.35
N ALA A 73 4.21 -8.08 0.48
CA ALA A 73 3.70 -8.49 -0.82
C ALA A 73 4.82 -9.09 -1.69
N TYR A 74 5.98 -8.43 -1.78
CA TYR A 74 7.13 -8.93 -2.53
C TYR A 74 7.60 -10.31 -2.06
N LEU A 75 7.67 -10.53 -0.75
CA LEU A 75 8.01 -11.85 -0.19
C LEU A 75 6.95 -12.91 -0.52
N ARG A 76 5.65 -12.57 -0.45
CA ARG A 76 4.55 -13.47 -0.84
C ARG A 76 4.65 -13.85 -2.33
N PHE A 77 4.96 -12.89 -3.21
CA PHE A 77 5.16 -13.16 -4.64
C PHE A 77 6.32 -14.13 -4.88
N LYS A 78 7.48 -13.90 -4.23
CA LYS A 78 8.62 -14.83 -4.34
C LYS A 78 8.24 -16.25 -3.95
N ARG A 79 7.60 -16.41 -2.78
CA ARG A 79 7.16 -17.72 -2.30
C ARG A 79 6.14 -18.35 -3.25
N GLY A 80 5.16 -17.59 -3.72
CA GLY A 80 4.15 -18.07 -4.68
C GLY A 80 4.73 -18.56 -6.00
N LEU A 81 5.90 -18.04 -6.41
CA LEU A 81 6.62 -18.48 -7.60
C LEU A 81 7.53 -19.71 -7.37
N THR A 82 7.87 -20.03 -6.12
CA THR A 82 8.90 -21.03 -5.79
C THR A 82 8.42 -22.19 -4.93
N GLU A 83 7.27 -22.07 -4.29
CA GLU A 83 6.70 -23.06 -3.36
C GLU A 83 5.36 -23.59 -3.89
N ASN A 84 5.00 -24.83 -3.52
CA ASN A 84 3.69 -25.41 -3.83
C ASN A 84 2.64 -24.91 -2.83
N ASN A 85 1.71 -24.06 -3.29
CA ASN A 85 0.60 -23.52 -2.47
C ASN A 85 1.05 -22.97 -1.09
N PRO A 86 2.00 -22.02 -1.05
CA PRO A 86 2.49 -21.48 0.22
C PRO A 86 1.38 -20.76 0.97
N LEU A 87 1.33 -20.95 2.29
CA LEU A 87 0.52 -20.10 3.15
C LEU A 87 1.11 -18.68 3.18
N ALA A 88 0.28 -17.69 2.85
CA ALA A 88 0.66 -16.29 2.94
C ALA A 88 0.72 -15.86 4.41
N ASN A 89 1.90 -15.45 4.87
CA ASN A 89 2.09 -14.97 6.25
C ASN A 89 1.31 -13.67 6.46
N THR A 90 0.67 -13.55 7.62
CA THR A 90 0.03 -12.32 8.11
C THR A 90 0.95 -11.57 9.05
N TYR A 91 0.65 -10.30 9.31
CA TYR A 91 1.33 -9.51 10.33
C TYR A 91 0.32 -8.62 11.06
N ARG A 92 0.68 -8.16 12.25
CA ARG A 92 -0.13 -7.22 13.04
C ARG A 92 0.20 -5.82 12.58
N GLU A 93 -0.41 -5.41 11.46
CA GLU A 93 -0.16 -4.10 10.85
C GLU A 93 -0.25 -2.97 11.87
N ASP A 94 -1.25 -3.00 12.74
CA ASP A 94 -1.49 -2.04 13.81
C ASP A 94 -0.32 -1.86 14.81
N LEU A 95 0.61 -2.82 14.87
CA LEU A 95 1.79 -2.78 15.74
C LEU A 95 3.07 -2.36 14.99
N TRP A 96 3.03 -2.22 13.67
CA TRP A 96 4.20 -1.93 12.82
C TRP A 96 4.27 -0.44 12.42
N GLU A 97 3.11 0.24 12.45
CA GLU A 97 2.90 1.68 12.18
C GLU A 97 3.64 2.62 13.15
N ASN A 98 4.96 2.71 13.05
CA ASN A 98 5.77 3.65 13.85
C ASN A 98 6.01 4.95 13.11
#